data_AF-A0A6P4FE64-F1
#
_entry.id   AF-A0A6P4FE64-F1
#
_cell.length_a   1.000
_cell.length_b   1.000
_cell.length_c   1.000
_cell.angle_alpha   90.00
_cell.angle_beta   90.00
_cell.angle_gamma   90.00
#
_symmetry.space_group_name_H-M   'P 1'
#
loop_
_entity.id
_entity.type
_entity.pdbx_description
1 polymer ?
#
loop_
_entity_poly.entity_id
_entity_poly.type
_entity_poly.pdbx_seq_one_letter_code
_entity_poly.pdbx_strand_id
1 'polypeptide(L)'
;MMGFRHWRAAIEKMPAERRPLYVASEDINQDVTAAGPFYDATIDDALSPLAKGFGNTMPYGFLETFRDDIQNGTLPEVSWIIPPSAYSEHPSPSSPTQGGWYIQEVLDALTSNPEVWSKTVLLVNYDENDGFFDHLPPPSAPSHNADGTLAGGSTLSDDAMAVEYHNYTPATSSQPAIDGRPYGPGPRVALWAISPWSRGGFVNSQVFDHTSTLMFLEKRFGVTEPQISDYRRAICGDLTSCFDFVNPNKRAIPDIVRPQHQG
;
A
#
# COMPACT_ATOMS: atom_id res chain seq x y z
N MET A 1 6.30 -18.19 2.75
CA MET A 1 6.02 -16.88 2.13
C MET A 1 7.27 -16.43 1.38
N MET A 2 7.18 -15.99 0.13
CA MET A 2 8.32 -15.34 -0.56
C MET A 2 8.35 -13.87 -0.14
N GLY A 3 9.46 -13.39 0.41
CA GLY A 3 9.65 -11.95 0.65
C GLY A 3 10.04 -11.21 -0.62
N PHE A 4 10.03 -9.86 -0.59
CA PHE A 4 10.44 -9.01 -1.71
C PHE A 4 11.79 -9.39 -2.33
N ARG A 5 12.78 -9.79 -1.52
CA ARG A 5 14.09 -10.22 -2.04
C ARG A 5 14.07 -11.61 -2.67
N HIS A 6 13.25 -12.54 -2.19
CA HIS A 6 13.01 -13.82 -2.88
C HIS A 6 12.36 -13.57 -4.24
N TRP A 7 11.43 -12.61 -4.31
CA TRP A 7 10.81 -12.17 -5.55
C TRP A 7 11.81 -11.48 -6.49
N ARG A 8 12.60 -10.51 -6.00
CA ARG A 8 13.62 -9.82 -6.80
C ARG A 8 14.64 -10.81 -7.37
N ALA A 9 15.10 -11.75 -6.54
CA ALA A 9 15.99 -12.82 -6.98
C ALA A 9 15.34 -13.76 -8.01
N ALA A 10 14.00 -13.91 -7.99
CA ALA A 10 13.28 -14.64 -9.03
C ALA A 10 13.19 -13.84 -10.34
N ILE A 11 12.93 -12.53 -10.27
CA ILE A 11 12.93 -11.63 -11.44
C ILE A 11 14.31 -11.55 -12.09
N GLU A 12 15.38 -11.44 -11.30
CA GLU A 12 16.74 -11.39 -11.81
C GLU A 12 17.16 -12.70 -12.51
N LYS A 13 16.42 -13.80 -12.30
CA LYS A 13 16.60 -15.08 -13.01
C LYS A 13 15.75 -15.19 -14.29
N MET A 14 14.80 -14.28 -14.52
CA MET A 14 14.02 -14.26 -15.76
C MET A 14 14.90 -13.89 -16.97
N PRO A 15 14.56 -14.33 -18.19
CA PRO A 15 15.16 -13.83 -19.43
C PRO A 15 15.11 -12.30 -19.48
N ALA A 16 16.15 -11.66 -20.03
CA ALA A 16 16.31 -10.20 -19.98
C ALA A 16 15.14 -9.45 -20.64
N GLU A 17 14.63 -10.01 -21.73
CA GLU A 17 13.47 -9.56 -22.48
C GLU A 17 12.14 -9.65 -21.69
N ARG A 18 12.12 -10.32 -20.54
CA ARG A 18 10.93 -10.48 -19.67
C ARG A 18 11.03 -9.70 -18.36
N ARG A 19 12.15 -9.03 -18.08
CA ARG A 19 12.32 -8.27 -16.85
C ARG A 19 11.57 -6.94 -16.95
N PRO A 20 10.97 -6.45 -15.85
CA PRO A 20 10.42 -5.10 -15.82
C PRO A 20 11.48 -4.09 -16.25
N LEU A 21 11.13 -3.18 -17.17
CA LEU A 21 11.99 -2.06 -17.52
C LEU A 21 12.04 -1.09 -16.34
N TYR A 22 13.18 -1.05 -15.64
CA TYR A 22 13.44 -0.04 -14.63
C TYR A 22 13.95 1.22 -15.31
N VAL A 23 13.12 2.26 -15.35
CA VAL A 23 13.57 3.60 -15.72
C VAL A 23 14.39 4.14 -14.54
N ALA A 24 15.63 4.57 -14.82
CA ALA A 24 16.49 5.13 -13.78
C ALA A 24 15.86 6.40 -13.19
N SER A 25 16.04 6.63 -11.89
CA SER A 25 15.44 7.73 -11.11
C SER A 25 15.78 9.14 -11.62
N GLU A 26 16.74 9.26 -12.53
CA GLU A 26 17.33 10.51 -12.98
C GLU A 26 16.63 11.09 -14.22
N ASP A 27 15.71 10.34 -14.84
CA ASP A 27 15.19 10.65 -16.18
C ASP A 27 13.66 10.88 -16.18
N ILE A 28 13.22 11.89 -15.43
CA ILE A 28 11.81 12.26 -15.25
C ILE A 28 11.17 12.99 -16.47
N ASN A 29 11.94 13.22 -17.54
CA ASN A 29 11.55 14.05 -18.69
C ASN A 29 11.44 13.26 -20.00
N GLN A 30 11.53 11.93 -20.00
CA GLN A 30 11.40 11.16 -21.25
C GLN A 30 9.96 11.17 -21.80
N ASP A 31 9.86 11.14 -23.13
CA ASP A 31 8.59 10.93 -23.83
C ASP A 31 7.92 9.63 -23.35
N VAL A 32 6.60 9.71 -23.14
CA VAL A 32 5.69 8.68 -22.60
C VAL A 32 5.86 7.30 -23.29
N THR A 33 6.44 7.24 -24.49
CA THR A 33 6.63 6.01 -25.26
C THR A 33 7.78 5.09 -24.79
N ALA A 34 8.68 5.55 -23.90
CA ALA A 34 9.90 4.81 -23.58
C ALA A 34 9.73 3.65 -22.56
N ALA A 35 8.66 3.62 -21.76
CA ALA A 35 8.53 2.62 -20.68
C ALA A 35 7.82 1.31 -21.09
N GLY A 36 7.32 1.21 -22.33
CA GLY A 36 6.50 0.07 -22.78
C GLY A 36 5.15 -0.05 -22.03
N PRO A 37 4.21 -0.89 -22.51
CA PRO A 37 2.95 -1.08 -21.82
C PRO A 37 3.21 -1.77 -20.47
N PHE A 38 2.78 -1.12 -19.38
CA PHE A 38 3.00 -1.59 -18.01
C PHE A 38 2.23 -2.88 -17.68
N TYR A 39 1.18 -3.17 -18.46
CA TYR A 39 0.57 -4.49 -18.59
C TYR A 39 0.81 -5.04 -19.98
N ASP A 40 1.42 -6.22 -20.05
CA ASP A 40 1.60 -6.97 -21.28
C ASP A 40 1.02 -8.38 -21.07
N ALA A 41 -0.06 -8.67 -21.80
CA ALA A 41 -0.75 -9.96 -21.72
C ALA A 41 0.16 -11.15 -22.11
N THR A 42 1.26 -10.90 -22.82
CA THR A 42 2.24 -11.93 -23.18
C THR A 42 3.11 -12.36 -21.99
N ILE A 43 3.24 -11.50 -20.97
CA ILE A 43 3.91 -11.81 -19.70
C ILE A 43 2.92 -12.06 -18.57
N ASP A 44 1.61 -12.08 -18.84
CA ASP A 44 0.58 -12.46 -17.86
C ASP A 44 0.46 -14.00 -17.77
N ASP A 45 1.50 -14.63 -17.22
CA ASP A 45 1.59 -16.08 -17.08
C ASP A 45 2.05 -16.49 -15.67
N ALA A 46 2.11 -17.81 -15.43
CA ALA A 46 2.52 -18.37 -14.15
C ALA A 46 3.98 -18.03 -13.76
N LEU A 47 4.81 -17.52 -14.68
CA LEU A 47 6.19 -17.10 -14.42
C LEU A 47 6.26 -15.65 -13.93
N SER A 48 5.24 -14.83 -14.20
CA SER A 48 5.15 -13.43 -13.77
C SER A 48 3.83 -13.11 -13.03
N PRO A 49 3.50 -13.84 -11.95
CA PRO A 49 2.18 -13.77 -11.31
C PRO A 49 1.82 -12.41 -10.71
N LEU A 50 2.79 -11.51 -10.52
CA LEU A 50 2.58 -10.16 -10.02
C LEU A 50 2.50 -9.08 -11.11
N ALA A 51 2.72 -9.42 -12.40
CA ALA A 51 2.58 -8.47 -13.49
C ALA A 51 1.16 -7.85 -13.54
N LYS A 52 0.13 -8.64 -13.16
CA LYS A 52 -1.25 -8.18 -12.98
C LYS A 52 -1.42 -7.08 -11.92
N GLY A 53 -0.62 -7.12 -10.85
CA GLY A 53 -0.84 -6.28 -9.66
C GLY A 53 -0.30 -4.87 -9.79
N PHE A 54 0.82 -4.71 -10.49
CA PHE A 54 1.43 -3.39 -10.72
C PHE A 54 0.92 -2.76 -12.02
N GLY A 55 0.73 -3.54 -13.09
CA GLY A 55 0.70 -3.06 -14.48
C GLY A 55 -0.43 -2.13 -14.94
N ASN A 56 -1.49 -1.92 -14.15
CA ASN A 56 -2.76 -1.44 -14.72
C ASN A 56 -3.10 0.03 -14.47
N THR A 57 -2.43 0.75 -13.57
CA THR A 57 -3.02 1.99 -13.05
C THR A 57 -2.17 3.23 -13.19
N MET A 58 -0.93 3.05 -13.65
CA MET A 58 -0.04 4.14 -14.05
C MET A 58 0.93 3.60 -15.14
N PRO A 59 0.44 3.15 -16.31
CA PRO A 59 1.36 2.87 -17.39
C PRO A 59 2.15 4.16 -17.64
N TYR A 60 3.47 4.06 -17.63
CA TYR A 60 4.41 5.19 -17.80
C TYR A 60 4.61 6.11 -16.58
N GLY A 61 3.97 5.86 -15.43
CA GLY A 61 4.25 6.61 -14.18
C GLY A 61 3.70 8.03 -14.11
N PHE A 62 2.83 8.43 -15.05
CA PHE A 62 2.35 9.81 -15.14
C PHE A 62 0.86 9.95 -14.84
N LEU A 63 0.52 11.04 -14.14
CA LEU A 63 -0.85 11.39 -13.77
C LEU A 63 -1.74 11.73 -14.98
N GLU A 64 -1.18 11.83 -16.19
CA GLU A 64 -1.92 12.13 -17.42
C GLU A 64 -2.90 11.01 -17.77
N THR A 65 -2.43 9.77 -17.87
CA THR A 65 -3.28 8.61 -18.17
C THR A 65 -4.35 8.40 -17.09
N PHE A 66 -4.01 8.65 -15.83
CA PHE A 66 -4.97 8.64 -14.72
C PHE A 66 -6.07 9.70 -14.91
N ARG A 67 -5.73 10.92 -15.35
CA ARG A 67 -6.71 11.96 -15.66
C ARG A 67 -7.59 11.57 -16.85
N ASP A 68 -7.01 11.01 -17.90
CA ASP A 68 -7.75 10.54 -19.08
C ASP A 68 -8.76 9.47 -18.70
N ASP A 69 -8.37 8.50 -17.87
CA ASP A 69 -9.26 7.45 -17.38
C ASP A 69 -10.43 8.00 -16.56
N ILE A 70 -10.18 9.03 -15.76
CA ILE A 70 -11.22 9.70 -14.98
C ILE A 70 -12.16 10.50 -15.88
N GLN A 71 -11.63 11.24 -16.85
CA GLN A 71 -12.44 12.04 -17.78
C GLN A 71 -13.30 11.16 -18.68
N ASN A 72 -12.76 10.03 -19.14
CA ASN A 72 -13.45 9.08 -20.01
C ASN A 72 -14.34 8.09 -19.24
N GLY A 73 -14.29 8.09 -17.90
CA GLY A 73 -15.06 7.17 -17.06
C GLY A 73 -14.58 5.71 -17.17
N THR A 74 -13.31 5.50 -17.53
CA THR A 74 -12.67 4.19 -17.73
C THR A 74 -11.74 3.79 -16.59
N LEU A 75 -11.68 4.57 -15.51
CA LEU A 75 -10.88 4.25 -14.32
C LEU A 75 -11.15 2.81 -13.82
N PRO A 76 -10.12 1.97 -13.61
CA PRO A 76 -10.28 0.61 -13.11
C PRO A 76 -11.00 0.53 -11.76
N GLU A 77 -11.59 -0.63 -11.46
CA GLU A 77 -12.25 -0.87 -10.17
C GLU A 77 -11.28 -0.81 -8.98
N VAL A 78 -10.00 -1.12 -9.22
CA VAL A 78 -8.91 -1.04 -8.24
C VAL A 78 -7.71 -0.39 -8.90
N SER A 79 -7.23 0.71 -8.30
CA SER A 79 -6.07 1.44 -8.78
C SER A 79 -4.94 1.55 -7.75
N TRP A 80 -3.76 1.05 -8.10
CA TRP A 80 -2.54 1.17 -7.31
C TRP A 80 -1.67 2.32 -7.86
N ILE A 81 -1.52 3.38 -7.09
CA ILE A 81 -0.71 4.55 -7.50
C ILE A 81 0.60 4.51 -6.71
N ILE A 82 1.71 4.36 -7.43
CA ILE A 82 3.05 4.48 -6.86
C ILE A 82 3.64 5.78 -7.43
N PRO A 83 3.92 6.79 -6.61
CA PRO A 83 4.48 8.04 -7.11
C PRO A 83 5.90 7.80 -7.66
N PRO A 84 6.34 8.59 -8.65
CA PRO A 84 7.75 8.63 -9.02
C PRO A 84 8.61 8.96 -7.79
N SER A 85 9.86 8.47 -7.76
CA SER A 85 10.79 8.65 -6.64
C SER A 85 10.93 10.11 -6.16
N ALA A 86 10.84 11.08 -7.07
CA ALA A 86 10.91 12.51 -6.75
C ALA A 86 9.71 13.03 -5.94
N TYR A 87 8.59 12.29 -5.91
CA TYR A 87 7.32 12.66 -5.29
C TYR A 87 6.84 11.65 -4.25
N SER A 88 7.71 10.73 -3.80
CA SER A 88 7.33 9.66 -2.86
C SER A 88 7.39 10.04 -1.39
N GLU A 89 7.86 11.25 -1.06
CA GLU A 89 8.24 11.69 0.29
C GLU A 89 9.45 10.98 0.90
N HIS A 90 9.97 9.92 0.28
CA HIS A 90 11.15 9.21 0.77
C HIS A 90 12.33 10.20 0.95
N PRO A 91 13.05 10.16 2.09
CA PRO A 91 14.20 10.99 2.37
C PRO A 91 15.29 10.81 1.32
N SER A 92 15.85 11.94 0.87
CA SER A 92 16.85 12.07 -0.20
C SER A 92 16.27 12.35 -1.60
N PRO A 93 15.48 11.47 -2.25
CA PRO A 93 14.94 11.80 -3.57
C PRO A 93 13.71 12.71 -3.51
N SER A 94 13.02 12.78 -2.36
CA SER A 94 11.78 13.55 -2.21
C SER A 94 11.68 14.28 -0.85
N SER A 95 10.51 14.87 -0.61
CA SER A 95 10.14 15.61 0.60
C SER A 95 8.62 15.62 0.78
N PRO A 96 8.12 15.91 2.00
CA PRO A 96 6.67 16.06 2.25
C PRO A 96 5.99 17.10 1.36
N THR A 97 6.70 18.16 0.94
CA THR A 97 6.16 19.16 0.02
C THR A 97 5.90 18.56 -1.38
N GLN A 98 6.82 17.73 -1.86
CA GLN A 98 6.72 17.11 -3.19
C GLN A 98 5.65 16.02 -3.21
N GLY A 99 5.57 15.16 -2.18
CA GLY A 99 4.49 14.18 -2.09
C GLY A 99 3.13 14.80 -1.83
N GLY A 100 3.06 15.85 -0.99
CA GLY A 100 1.86 16.64 -0.79
C GLY A 100 1.31 17.24 -2.09
N TRP A 101 2.19 17.77 -2.96
CA TRP A 101 1.80 18.22 -4.30
C TRP A 101 1.24 17.06 -5.15
N TYR A 102 1.89 15.90 -5.14
CA TYR A 102 1.43 14.76 -5.93
C TYR A 102 0.07 14.22 -5.45
N ILE A 103 -0.14 14.14 -4.13
CA ILE A 103 -1.43 13.78 -3.54
C ILE A 103 -2.51 14.79 -3.95
N GLN A 104 -2.18 16.09 -3.96
CA GLN A 104 -3.11 17.11 -4.44
C GLN A 104 -3.49 16.88 -5.90
N GLU A 105 -2.52 16.62 -6.78
CA GLU A 105 -2.81 16.36 -8.20
C GLU A 105 -3.70 15.12 -8.41
N VAL A 106 -3.51 14.06 -7.61
CA VAL A 106 -4.39 12.87 -7.61
C VAL A 106 -5.81 13.25 -7.19
N LEU A 107 -5.96 14.05 -6.13
CA LEU A 107 -7.26 14.52 -5.65
C LEU A 107 -7.94 15.45 -6.65
N ASP A 108 -7.22 16.37 -7.27
CA ASP A 108 -7.73 17.29 -8.29
C ASP A 108 -8.20 16.50 -9.52
N ALA A 109 -7.44 15.49 -9.95
CA ALA A 109 -7.87 14.57 -11.00
C ALA A 109 -9.17 13.85 -10.63
N LEU A 110 -9.22 13.18 -9.48
CA LEU A 110 -10.39 12.42 -9.02
C LEU A 110 -11.65 13.30 -8.90
N THR A 111 -11.49 14.49 -8.34
CA THR A 111 -12.61 15.41 -8.08
C THR A 111 -13.05 16.22 -9.29
N SER A 112 -12.26 16.21 -10.39
CA SER A 112 -12.65 16.83 -11.66
C SER A 112 -13.87 16.18 -12.32
N ASN A 113 -14.15 14.91 -12.01
CA ASN A 113 -15.34 14.18 -12.47
C ASN A 113 -16.21 13.75 -11.28
N PRO A 114 -17.32 14.45 -10.99
CA PRO A 114 -18.21 14.12 -9.88
C PRO A 114 -18.81 12.71 -9.95
N GLU A 115 -19.06 12.18 -11.14
CA GLU A 115 -19.61 10.83 -11.30
C GLU A 115 -18.61 9.76 -10.88
N VAL A 116 -17.32 9.97 -11.16
CA VAL A 116 -16.22 9.12 -10.67
C VAL A 116 -16.03 9.32 -9.18
N TRP A 117 -15.84 10.56 -8.72
CA TRP A 117 -15.56 10.84 -7.31
C TRP A 117 -16.65 10.32 -6.36
N SER A 118 -17.92 10.46 -6.73
CA SER A 118 -19.06 10.06 -5.90
C SER A 118 -19.07 8.58 -5.51
N LYS A 119 -18.29 7.74 -6.22
CA LYS A 119 -18.19 6.29 -6.01
C LYS A 119 -16.77 5.80 -5.70
N THR A 120 -15.86 6.70 -5.34
CA THR A 120 -14.43 6.38 -5.14
C THR A 120 -14.01 6.43 -3.66
N VAL A 121 -13.12 5.51 -3.30
CA VAL A 121 -12.30 5.56 -2.09
C VAL A 121 -10.85 5.74 -2.50
N LEU A 122 -10.19 6.78 -1.99
CA LEU A 122 -8.73 6.94 -2.07
C LEU A 122 -8.12 6.58 -0.71
N LEU A 123 -7.20 5.61 -0.72
CA LEU A 123 -6.38 5.24 0.43
C LEU A 123 -4.96 5.73 0.16
N VAL A 124 -4.44 6.62 1.01
CA VAL A 124 -3.05 7.08 0.96
C VAL A 124 -2.30 6.39 2.09
N ASN A 125 -1.37 5.52 1.75
CA ASN A 125 -0.60 4.70 2.69
C ASN A 125 0.90 4.94 2.44
N TYR A 126 1.71 4.82 3.48
CA TYR A 126 3.17 4.79 3.39
C TYR A 126 3.66 3.35 3.49
N ASP A 127 4.71 2.97 2.78
CA ASP A 127 5.25 1.60 2.79
C ASP A 127 6.04 1.31 4.07
N GLU A 128 6.74 2.31 4.61
CA GLU A 128 7.49 2.23 5.86
C GLU A 128 7.61 3.62 6.55
N ASN A 129 8.43 3.74 7.60
CA ASN A 129 8.54 4.94 8.45
C ASN A 129 9.92 5.60 8.43
N ASP A 130 10.79 5.22 7.49
CA ASP A 130 12.19 5.57 7.31
C ASP A 130 13.10 5.37 8.53
N GLY A 131 12.62 4.58 9.51
CA GLY A 131 13.25 4.47 10.82
C GLY A 131 13.11 5.72 11.70
N PHE A 132 12.25 6.69 11.35
CA PHE A 132 11.89 7.78 12.25
C PHE A 132 11.17 7.26 13.50
N PHE A 133 11.32 7.98 14.61
CA PHE A 133 10.73 7.57 15.88
C PHE A 133 9.20 7.61 15.83
N ASP A 134 8.56 6.50 16.21
CA ASP A 134 7.15 6.44 16.63
C ASP A 134 7.08 5.91 18.07
N HIS A 135 6.19 6.48 18.87
CA HIS A 135 6.08 6.17 20.30
C HIS A 135 5.24 4.93 20.59
N LEU A 136 4.47 4.43 19.61
CA LEU A 136 3.54 3.33 19.78
C LEU A 136 4.28 2.01 19.53
N PRO A 137 4.34 1.11 20.53
CA PRO A 137 4.81 -0.24 20.30
C PRO A 137 3.92 -0.92 19.26
N PRO A 138 4.50 -1.59 18.26
CA PRO A 138 3.70 -2.24 17.23
C PRO A 138 2.94 -3.45 17.80
N PRO A 139 1.75 -3.79 17.26
CA PRO A 139 0.95 -4.94 17.68
C PRO A 139 1.50 -6.26 17.11
N SER A 140 2.83 -6.43 17.16
CA SER A 140 3.55 -7.59 16.62
C SER A 140 3.21 -8.87 17.37
N ALA A 141 3.36 -10.02 16.68
CA ALA A 141 3.25 -11.31 17.33
C ALA A 141 4.21 -11.39 18.55
N PRO A 142 3.82 -12.08 19.65
CA PRO A 142 4.65 -12.14 20.84
C PRO A 142 6.03 -12.73 20.53
N SER A 143 7.10 -12.10 21.01
CA SER A 143 8.47 -12.63 20.88
C SER A 143 8.63 -13.93 21.68
N HIS A 144 9.67 -14.71 21.39
CA HIS A 144 10.06 -15.84 22.22
C HIS A 144 11.15 -15.43 23.24
N ASN A 145 10.99 -15.87 24.48
CA ASN A 145 12.03 -15.83 25.50
C ASN A 145 13.15 -16.83 25.19
N ALA A 146 14.28 -16.73 25.91
CA ALA A 146 15.41 -17.63 25.73
C ALA A 146 15.09 -19.11 26.04
N ASP A 147 14.06 -19.37 26.85
CA ASP A 147 13.56 -20.71 27.16
C ASP A 147 12.53 -21.24 26.15
N GLY A 148 12.23 -20.46 25.10
CA GLY A 148 11.26 -20.79 24.06
C GLY A 148 9.81 -20.44 24.40
N THR A 149 9.51 -19.92 25.59
CA THR A 149 8.15 -19.47 25.95
C THR A 149 7.80 -18.14 25.29
N LEU A 150 6.52 -17.84 25.08
CA LEU A 150 6.10 -16.54 24.56
C LEU A 150 6.31 -15.42 25.60
N ALA A 151 6.88 -14.32 25.16
CA ALA A 151 6.97 -13.05 25.88
C ALA A 151 5.67 -12.25 25.69
N GLY A 152 4.58 -12.79 26.22
CA GLY A 152 3.22 -12.28 26.03
C GLY A 152 2.20 -13.41 25.98
N GLY A 153 0.96 -13.11 25.60
CA GLY A 153 -0.09 -14.11 25.43
C GLY A 153 -0.64 -14.09 24.02
N SER A 154 -1.03 -15.26 23.52
CA SER A 154 -1.82 -15.43 22.30
C SER A 154 -2.82 -16.55 22.52
N THR A 155 -4.02 -16.42 21.94
CA THR A 155 -5.01 -17.50 21.87
C THR A 155 -4.93 -18.27 20.54
N LEU A 156 -4.08 -17.83 19.62
CA LEU A 156 -3.83 -18.53 18.36
C LEU A 156 -2.85 -19.68 18.58
N SER A 157 -3.00 -20.73 17.76
CA SER A 157 -2.07 -21.85 17.75
C SER A 157 -0.69 -21.45 17.21
N ASP A 158 0.35 -22.21 17.54
CA ASP A 158 1.69 -22.00 17.02
C ASP A 158 1.72 -22.05 15.48
N ASP A 159 0.96 -22.96 14.87
CA ASP A 159 0.84 -23.08 13.40
C ASP A 159 0.24 -21.80 12.78
N ALA A 160 -0.77 -21.22 13.41
CA ALA A 160 -1.42 -19.98 12.97
C ALA A 160 -0.49 -18.75 13.06
N MET A 161 0.51 -18.80 13.95
CA MET A 161 1.50 -17.72 14.13
C MET A 161 2.83 -18.01 13.42
N ALA A 162 3.04 -19.21 12.89
CA ALA A 162 4.34 -19.64 12.37
C ALA A 162 4.92 -18.70 11.29
N VAL A 163 4.05 -18.09 10.48
CA VAL A 163 4.43 -17.16 9.40
C VAL A 163 4.81 -15.77 9.88
N GLU A 164 4.52 -15.43 11.14
CA GLU A 164 4.89 -14.15 11.73
C GLU A 164 6.34 -14.12 12.23
N TYR A 165 7.04 -15.26 12.24
CA TYR A 165 8.41 -15.36 12.75
C TYR A 165 9.43 -15.57 11.63
N HIS A 166 10.62 -15.01 11.81
CA HIS A 166 11.75 -15.18 10.92
C HIS A 166 12.42 -16.55 11.09
N ASN A 167 11.72 -17.58 10.62
CA ASN A 167 12.13 -18.98 10.61
C ASN A 167 12.42 -19.50 9.20
N TYR A 168 12.59 -18.60 8.23
CA TYR A 168 12.76 -18.94 6.82
C TYR A 168 14.19 -18.75 6.35
N THR A 169 14.66 -19.67 5.50
CA THR A 169 15.98 -19.55 4.88
C THR A 169 16.08 -18.24 4.05
N PRO A 170 17.08 -17.39 4.33
CA PRO A 170 17.31 -16.18 3.55
C PRO A 170 17.51 -16.50 2.05
N ALA A 171 16.94 -15.67 1.18
CA ALA A 171 17.08 -15.78 -0.27
C ALA A 171 18.49 -15.44 -0.73
N THR A 172 19.13 -14.49 -0.04
CA THR A 172 20.46 -13.97 -0.35
C THR A 172 21.31 -13.92 0.92
N SER A 173 22.63 -13.93 0.76
CA SER A 173 23.58 -13.76 1.87
C SER A 173 23.53 -12.36 2.51
N SER A 174 22.89 -11.39 1.86
CA SER A 174 22.70 -10.02 2.35
C SER A 174 21.44 -9.83 3.18
N GLN A 175 20.63 -10.88 3.35
CA GLN A 175 19.50 -10.86 4.27
C GLN A 175 19.94 -11.28 5.68
N PRO A 176 19.26 -10.80 6.74
CA PRO A 176 19.53 -11.24 8.11
C PRO A 176 19.44 -12.77 8.22
N ALA A 177 20.27 -13.36 9.08
CA ALA A 177 20.16 -14.78 9.40
C ALA A 177 18.87 -15.08 10.17
N ILE A 178 18.39 -16.32 10.08
CA ILE A 178 17.25 -16.83 10.87
C ILE A 178 17.50 -16.54 12.34
N ASP A 179 16.54 -15.88 13.00
CA ASP A 179 16.62 -15.51 14.41
C ASP A 179 15.35 -15.82 15.20
N GLY A 180 14.30 -16.34 14.56
CA GLY A 180 13.03 -16.70 15.19
C GLY A 180 12.27 -15.52 15.79
N ARG A 181 12.63 -14.29 15.44
CA ARG A 181 11.97 -13.08 15.93
C ARG A 181 10.75 -12.74 15.09
N PRO A 182 9.74 -12.06 15.67
CA PRO A 182 8.58 -11.59 14.92
C PRO A 182 8.99 -10.64 13.77
N TYR A 183 8.34 -10.78 12.62
CA TYR A 183 8.46 -9.86 11.49
C TYR A 183 7.63 -8.58 11.67
N GLY A 184 6.48 -8.68 12.34
CA GLY A 184 5.61 -7.55 12.53
C GLY A 184 4.22 -7.88 13.08
N PRO A 185 3.21 -6.98 12.90
CA PRO A 185 3.31 -5.67 12.22
C PRO A 185 4.48 -4.80 12.68
N GLY A 186 5.07 -4.01 11.79
CA GLY A 186 6.21 -3.13 12.08
C GLY A 186 5.79 -1.77 12.68
N PRO A 187 6.70 -0.78 12.72
CA PRO A 187 6.39 0.58 13.18
C PRO A 187 5.16 1.16 12.49
N ARG A 188 4.43 2.02 13.22
CA ARG A 188 3.22 2.64 12.69
C ARG A 188 3.56 3.60 11.56
N VAL A 189 2.73 3.58 10.52
CA VAL A 189 2.71 4.54 9.42
C VAL A 189 1.38 5.28 9.34
N ALA A 190 1.34 6.41 8.64
CA ALA A 190 0.10 7.12 8.39
C ALA A 190 -0.75 6.40 7.34
N LEU A 191 -2.07 6.51 7.49
CA LEU A 191 -3.05 6.15 6.47
C LEU A 191 -4.14 7.22 6.44
N TRP A 192 -4.45 7.74 5.25
CA TRP A 192 -5.62 8.59 5.03
C TRP A 192 -6.66 7.87 4.18
N ALA A 193 -7.90 7.83 4.66
CA ALA A 193 -9.05 7.31 3.94
C ALA A 193 -9.92 8.47 3.45
N ILE A 194 -9.79 8.83 2.17
CA ILE A 194 -10.40 10.02 1.58
C ILE A 194 -11.50 9.59 0.61
N SER A 195 -12.74 9.96 0.90
CA SER A 195 -13.90 9.53 0.12
C SER A 195 -15.14 10.35 0.48
N PRO A 196 -16.16 10.42 -0.40
CA PRO A 196 -17.50 10.84 0.01
C PRO A 196 -18.04 10.05 1.21
N TRP A 197 -17.60 8.80 1.41
CA TRP A 197 -18.02 7.94 2.53
C TRP A 197 -17.24 8.14 3.84
N SER A 198 -16.14 8.90 3.85
CA SER A 198 -15.36 9.19 5.06
C SER A 198 -15.62 10.59 5.65
N ARG A 199 -16.76 11.21 5.29
CA ARG A 199 -17.13 12.56 5.75
C ARG A 199 -17.12 12.67 7.28
N GLY A 200 -16.68 13.84 7.76
CA GLY A 200 -16.73 14.23 9.18
C GLY A 200 -15.39 14.35 9.87
N GLY A 201 -14.27 14.01 9.20
CA GLY A 201 -12.91 14.30 9.69
C GLY A 201 -12.59 13.65 11.04
N PHE A 202 -12.78 12.33 11.14
CA PHE A 202 -12.56 11.58 12.38
C PHE A 202 -11.32 10.68 12.28
N VAL A 203 -10.77 10.33 13.45
CA VAL A 203 -9.66 9.38 13.58
C VAL A 203 -10.24 8.02 13.94
N ASN A 204 -9.87 6.99 13.18
CA ASN A 204 -10.17 5.60 13.50
C ASN A 204 -8.97 4.99 14.23
N SER A 205 -9.19 4.43 15.42
CA SER A 205 -8.14 3.86 16.28
C SER A 205 -8.13 2.32 16.31
N GLN A 206 -8.88 1.66 15.42
CA GLN A 206 -8.68 0.24 15.19
C GLN A 206 -7.24 -0.02 14.70
N VAL A 207 -6.72 -1.20 15.01
CA VAL A 207 -5.41 -1.64 14.50
C VAL A 207 -5.56 -1.99 13.03
N PHE A 208 -4.71 -1.42 12.19
CA PHE A 208 -4.61 -1.74 10.76
C PHE A 208 -3.15 -1.98 10.39
N ASP A 209 -2.93 -2.72 9.32
CA ASP A 209 -1.63 -2.84 8.66
C ASP A 209 -1.82 -2.82 7.14
N HIS A 210 -0.76 -3.02 6.35
CA HIS A 210 -0.86 -3.02 4.89
C HIS A 210 -1.80 -4.11 4.34
N THR A 211 -2.01 -5.21 5.06
CA THR A 211 -2.95 -6.26 4.67
C THR A 211 -4.40 -5.83 4.83
N SER A 212 -4.68 -4.82 5.66
CA SER A 212 -6.02 -4.22 5.79
C SER A 212 -6.57 -3.68 4.48
N THR A 213 -5.72 -3.19 3.56
CA THR A 213 -6.14 -2.80 2.22
C THR A 213 -6.65 -4.01 1.42
N LEU A 214 -5.98 -5.16 1.52
CA LEU A 214 -6.43 -6.38 0.86
C LEU A 214 -7.73 -6.89 1.48
N MET A 215 -7.87 -6.87 2.81
CA MET A 215 -9.12 -7.23 3.48
C MET A 215 -10.28 -6.30 3.10
N PHE A 216 -10.03 -5.01 2.88
CA PHE A 216 -11.04 -4.09 2.34
C PHE A 216 -11.52 -4.53 0.95
N LEU A 217 -10.60 -4.94 0.07
CA LEU A 217 -10.93 -5.48 -1.25
C LEU A 217 -11.70 -6.81 -1.15
N GLU A 218 -11.36 -7.70 -0.19
CA GLU A 218 -12.15 -8.90 0.09
C GLU A 218 -13.61 -8.54 0.40
N LYS A 219 -13.83 -7.53 1.26
CA LYS A 219 -15.19 -7.06 1.60
C LYS A 219 -15.92 -6.46 0.40
N ARG A 220 -15.22 -5.71 -0.44
CA ARG A 220 -15.82 -5.03 -1.61
C ARG A 220 -16.14 -5.98 -2.76
N PHE A 221 -15.31 -6.98 -3.02
CA PHE A 221 -15.38 -7.83 -4.22
C PHE A 221 -15.77 -9.28 -3.92
N GLY A 222 -15.85 -9.68 -2.65
CA GLY A 222 -16.21 -11.05 -2.27
C GLY A 222 -15.12 -12.07 -2.60
N VAL A 223 -13.86 -11.64 -2.62
CA VAL A 223 -12.67 -12.49 -2.84
C VAL A 223 -11.98 -12.81 -1.52
N THR A 224 -11.00 -13.71 -1.55
CA THR A 224 -10.16 -14.03 -0.39
C THR A 224 -8.69 -14.06 -0.80
N GLU A 225 -7.85 -13.34 -0.07
CA GLU A 225 -6.39 -13.39 -0.14
C GLU A 225 -5.89 -14.49 0.82
N PRO A 226 -5.53 -15.68 0.33
CA PRO A 226 -5.09 -16.78 1.17
C PRO A 226 -3.75 -16.54 1.87
N GLN A 227 -2.99 -15.50 1.48
CA GLN A 227 -1.67 -15.21 2.06
C GLN A 227 -1.71 -14.29 3.28
N ILE A 228 -2.86 -13.73 3.65
CA ILE A 228 -3.00 -12.99 4.92
C ILE A 228 -3.07 -14.03 6.05
N SER A 229 -2.13 -13.94 6.99
CA SER A 229 -2.05 -14.88 8.11
C SER A 229 -3.24 -14.79 9.05
N ASP A 230 -3.49 -15.88 9.79
CA ASP A 230 -4.51 -15.91 10.84
C ASP A 230 -4.23 -14.85 11.92
N TYR A 231 -2.96 -14.58 12.24
CA TYR A 231 -2.58 -13.51 13.17
C TYR A 231 -3.01 -12.13 12.64
N ARG A 232 -2.71 -11.79 11.38
CA ARG A 232 -3.13 -10.50 10.81
C ARG A 232 -4.65 -10.37 10.76
N ARG A 233 -5.38 -11.43 10.41
CA ARG A 233 -6.85 -11.44 10.41
C ARG A 233 -7.46 -11.30 11.80
N ALA A 234 -6.79 -11.81 12.84
CA ALA A 234 -7.27 -11.72 14.21
C ALA A 234 -7.04 -10.33 14.83
N ILE A 235 -5.97 -9.63 14.42
CA ILE A 235 -5.52 -8.40 15.08
C ILE A 235 -5.85 -7.14 14.28
N CYS A 236 -5.80 -7.19 12.95
CA CYS A 236 -5.99 -6.03 12.08
C CYS A 236 -7.43 -5.96 11.55
N GLY A 237 -7.99 -4.75 11.48
CA GLY A 237 -9.29 -4.47 10.87
C GLY A 237 -9.21 -4.43 9.33
N ASP A 238 -10.36 -4.41 8.67
CA ASP A 238 -10.52 -4.48 7.21
C ASP A 238 -10.78 -3.11 6.53
N LEU A 239 -10.51 -2.00 7.24
CA LEU A 239 -10.79 -0.61 6.87
C LEU A 239 -12.26 -0.23 6.65
N THR A 240 -13.22 -1.17 6.70
CA THR A 240 -14.64 -0.81 6.46
C THR A 240 -15.19 0.17 7.50
N SER A 241 -14.65 0.12 8.73
CA SER A 241 -14.97 1.04 9.82
C SER A 241 -14.51 2.48 9.59
N CYS A 242 -13.67 2.74 8.57
CA CYS A 242 -13.28 4.09 8.16
C CYS A 242 -14.38 4.80 7.34
N PHE A 243 -15.44 4.11 6.94
CA PHE A 243 -16.46 4.63 6.03
C PHE A 243 -17.87 4.47 6.59
N ASP A 244 -18.75 5.39 6.24
CA ASP A 244 -20.20 5.27 6.42
C ASP A 244 -20.86 5.04 5.05
N PHE A 245 -20.92 3.78 4.62
CA PHE A 245 -21.56 3.40 3.35
C PHE A 245 -23.10 3.49 3.39
N VAL A 246 -23.70 3.63 4.57
CA VAL A 246 -25.17 3.64 4.75
C VAL A 246 -25.71 5.06 4.73
N ASN A 247 -25.05 6.00 5.41
CA ASN A 247 -25.50 7.38 5.58
C ASN A 247 -24.39 8.44 5.39
N PRO A 248 -23.58 8.37 4.32
CA PRO A 248 -22.37 9.19 4.17
C PRO A 248 -22.62 10.70 4.23
N ASN A 249 -23.83 11.12 3.83
CA ASN A 249 -24.21 12.52 3.74
C ASN A 249 -24.81 13.11 5.03
N LYS A 250 -25.01 12.32 6.09
CA LYS A 250 -25.64 12.81 7.34
C LYS A 250 -24.67 13.53 8.27
N ARG A 251 -23.37 13.31 8.11
CA ARG A 251 -22.34 13.97 8.94
C ARG A 251 -22.12 15.39 8.43
N ALA A 252 -22.04 16.35 9.36
CA ALA A 252 -21.68 17.71 9.03
C ALA A 252 -20.26 17.76 8.42
N ILE A 253 -20.06 18.69 7.49
CA ILE A 253 -18.71 18.98 6.98
C ILE A 253 -17.98 19.74 8.10
N PRO A 254 -16.78 19.29 8.52
CA PRO A 254 -15.99 20.01 9.52
C PRO A 254 -15.72 21.44 9.06
N ASP A 255 -15.78 22.40 9.98
CA ASP A 255 -15.34 23.76 9.70
C ASP A 255 -13.81 23.78 9.64
N ILE A 256 -13.26 23.84 8.44
CA ILE A 256 -11.82 23.94 8.23
C ILE A 256 -11.44 25.41 8.46
N VAL A 257 -10.94 25.71 9.65
CA VAL A 257 -10.34 27.02 9.94
C VAL A 257 -9.12 27.17 9.03
N ARG A 258 -9.24 27.99 7.98
CA ARG A 258 -8.09 28.32 7.14
C ARG A 258 -7.08 29.07 8.01
N PRO A 259 -5.79 28.69 8.01
CA PRO A 259 -4.77 29.49 8.65
C PRO A 259 -4.85 30.91 8.09
N GLN A 260 -5.03 31.90 8.95
CA GLN A 260 -4.87 33.28 8.54
C GLN A 260 -3.38 33.44 8.20
N HIS A 261 -3.08 33.66 6.92
CA HIS A 261 -1.74 34.09 6.54
C HIS A 261 -1.45 35.40 7.28
N GLN A 262 -0.60 35.34 8.32
CA GLN A 262 0.06 36.53 8.82
C GLN A 262 1.07 36.91 7.74
N GLY A 263 0.78 38.02 7.04
CA GLY A 263 1.62 38.56 5.97
C GLY A 263 2.90 39.19 6.47
#